data_AF-A0A7V1N1F0-F1
#
_entry.id   AF-A0A7V1N1F0-F1
#
_cell.length_a   1.000
_cell.length_b   1.000
_cell.length_c   1.000
_cell.angle_alpha   90.00
_cell.angle_beta   90.00
_cell.angle_gamma   90.00
#
_symmetry.space_group_name_H-M   'P 1'
#
loop_
_entity.id
_entity.type
_entity.pdbx_description
1 polymer ?
#
loop_
_entity_poly.entity_id
_entity_poly.type
_entity_poly.pdbx_seq_one_letter_code
_entity_poly.pdbx_strand_id
1 'polypeptide(L)' 'MFVPYAVSWNITSRCNLNCRHCYIDANGRQSGGPGEISTAKAFEIASQIAGLNAGAVLILTGGEPLMRG' A
#
# COMPACT_ATOMS: atom_id res chain seq x y z
N MET A 1 15.20 21.67 -2.24
CA MET A 1 15.05 20.20 -2.33
C MET A 1 13.57 19.89 -2.08
N PHE A 2 12.89 19.25 -3.03
CA PHE A 2 11.47 18.92 -2.88
C PHE A 2 11.36 17.63 -2.06
N VAL A 3 10.66 17.69 -0.92
CA VAL A 3 10.33 16.52 -0.11
C VAL A 3 8.84 16.20 -0.27
N PRO A 4 8.45 14.91 -0.39
CA PRO A 4 7.04 14.56 -0.52
C PRO A 4 6.30 14.88 0.78
N TYR A 5 5.18 15.59 0.65
CA TYR A 5 4.27 15.87 1.77
C TYR A 5 3.27 14.74 2.00
N ALA A 6 2.86 14.04 0.94
CA ALA A 6 1.95 12.90 1.01
C ALA A 6 2.45 11.75 0.14
N VAL A 7 2.30 10.52 0.65
CA VAL A 7 2.63 9.28 -0.06
C VAL A 7 1.42 8.37 0.00
N SER A 8 0.84 8.08 -1.17
CA SER A 8 -0.20 7.06 -1.31
C SER A 8 0.44 5.75 -1.75
N TRP A 9 0.29 4.71 -0.92
CA TRP A 9 0.98 3.44 -1.12
C TRP A 9 0.02 2.25 -1.11
N ASN A 10 -0.06 1.56 -2.26
CA ASN A 10 -0.74 0.27 -2.38
C ASN A 10 0.06 -0.82 -1.65
N ILE A 11 -0.35 -1.18 -0.43
CA ILE A 11 0.38 -2.16 0.41
C ILE A 11 -0.05 -3.61 0.18
N THR A 12 -1.23 -3.81 -0.42
CA THR A 12 -1.76 -5.12 -0.77
C THR A 12 -2.66 -5.02 -2.00
N SER A 13 -2.76 -6.11 -2.75
CA SER A 13 -3.75 -6.27 -3.83
C SER A 13 -4.96 -7.11 -3.40
N ARG A 14 -4.95 -7.61 -2.15
CA ARG A 14 -6.08 -8.33 -1.54
C ARG A 14 -7.25 -7.39 -1.31
N CYS A 15 -8.46 -7.83 -1.62
CA CYS A 15 -9.66 -7.07 -1.38
C CYS A 15 -10.85 -8.01 -1.14
N ASN A 16 -11.70 -7.67 -0.17
CA ASN A 16 -12.97 -8.34 0.08
C ASN A 16 -14.10 -7.87 -0.86
N LEU A 17 -13.84 -6.91 -1.75
CA LEU A 17 -14.80 -6.33 -2.69
C LEU A 17 -14.33 -6.47 -4.15
N ASN A 18 -15.30 -6.43 -5.08
CA ASN A 18 -15.05 -6.46 -6.52
C ASN A 18 -15.75 -5.27 -7.21
N CYS A 19 -15.24 -4.07 -6.95
CA CYS A 19 -15.83 -2.83 -7.45
C CYS A 19 -15.61 -2.65 -8.96
N ARG A 20 -16.66 -2.34 -9.73
CA ARG A 20 -16.58 -2.10 -11.19
C ARG A 20 -15.63 -0.97 -11.60
N HIS A 21 -15.30 -0.06 -10.69
CA HIS A 21 -14.48 1.12 -10.93
C HIS A 21 -13.11 1.03 -10.23
N CYS A 22 -12.66 -0.18 -9.87
CA CYS A 22 -11.41 -0.38 -9.14
C CYS A 22 -10.18 -0.13 -10.03
N TYR A 23 -9.42 0.94 -9.78
CA TYR A 23 -8.22 1.26 -10.57
C TYR A 23 -7.07 0.24 -10.41
N ILE A 24 -7.06 -0.52 -9.31
CA ILE A 24 -6.08 -1.60 -9.06
C ILE A 24 -6.52 -2.91 -9.70
N ASP A 25 -7.80 -2.99 -10.09
CA ASP A 25 -8.40 -4.23 -10.58
C ASP A 25 -8.19 -5.39 -9.60
N ALA A 26 -8.49 -5.13 -8.32
CA ALA A 26 -8.29 -6.08 -7.22
C ALA A 26 -9.14 -7.34 -7.37
N ASN A 27 -10.22 -7.30 -8.15
CA ASN A 27 -11.06 -8.46 -8.52
C ASN A 27 -11.52 -9.33 -7.35
N GLY A 28 -11.73 -8.76 -6.16
CA GLY A 28 -12.08 -9.53 -4.96
C GLY A 28 -11.02 -10.57 -4.55
N ARG A 29 -9.75 -10.35 -4.89
CA ARG A 29 -8.64 -11.27 -4.59
C ARG A 29 -8.53 -11.52 -3.09
N GLN A 30 -8.61 -12.79 -2.71
CA GLN A 30 -8.45 -13.21 -1.31
C GLN A 30 -6.99 -13.35 -0.89
N SER A 31 -6.08 -13.52 -1.86
CA SER A 31 -4.64 -13.65 -1.68
C SER A 31 -3.87 -12.50 -2.34
N GLY A 32 -2.67 -12.24 -1.82
CA GLY A 32 -1.77 -11.24 -2.39
C GLY A 32 -1.35 -11.62 -3.80
N GLY A 33 -1.20 -10.60 -4.65
CA GLY A 33 -0.74 -10.75 -6.02
C GLY A 33 0.74 -11.12 -6.10
N PRO A 34 1.19 -11.60 -7.27
CA PRO A 34 2.61 -11.86 -7.51
C PRO A 34 3.42 -10.57 -7.33
N GLY A 35 4.38 -10.60 -6.41
CA GLY A 35 5.22 -9.44 -6.07
C GLY A 35 4.76 -8.65 -4.85
N GLU A 36 3.71 -9.07 -4.15
CA GLU A 36 3.36 -8.49 -2.85
C GLU A 36 4.51 -8.70 -1.86
N ILE A 37 4.98 -7.61 -1.25
CA ILE A 37 6.18 -7.62 -0.41
C ILE A 37 5.88 -8.11 1.00
N SER A 38 6.90 -8.69 1.64
CA SER A 38 6.81 -9.10 3.05
C SER A 38 6.59 -7.92 3.99
N THR A 39 6.04 -8.20 5.17
CA THR A 39 5.87 -7.22 6.24
C THR A 39 7.19 -6.57 6.65
N ALA A 40 8.27 -7.36 6.75
CA ALA A 40 9.60 -6.84 7.02
C ALA A 40 10.04 -5.81 5.96
N LYS A 41 9.88 -6.13 4.67
CA LYS A 41 10.25 -5.21 3.59
C LYS A 41 9.39 -3.95 3.57
N ALA A 42 8.13 -4.05 3.95
CA ALA A 42 7.25 -2.90 4.06
C ALA A 42 7.71 -1.93 5.16
N PHE A 43 8.16 -2.44 6.32
CA PHE A 43 8.71 -1.60 7.39
C PHE A 43 10.03 -0.93 6.98
N GLU A 44 10.89 -1.61 6.21
CA GLU A 44 12.09 -0.99 5.65
C GLU A 44 11.73 0.22 4.75
N ILE A 45 10.77 0.07 3.86
CA ILE A 45 10.32 1.15 2.96
C ILE A 45 9.68 2.28 3.77
N ALA A 46 8.84 1.97 4.76
CA ALA A 46 8.27 2.99 5.65
C ALA A 46 9.35 3.79 6.38
N SER A 47 10.43 3.12 6.81
CA SER A 47 11.58 3.77 7.44
C SER A 47 12.32 4.70 6.46
N GLN A 48 12.45 4.30 5.19
CA GLN A 48 13.04 5.16 4.15
C GLN A 48 12.17 6.40 3.87
N ILE A 49 10.84 6.25 3.82
CA ILE A 49 9.90 7.37 3.67
C ILE A 49 10.05 8.35 4.85
N ALA A 50 10.07 7.83 6.08
CA ALA A 50 10.27 8.64 7.28
C ALA A 50 11.64 9.35 7.29
N GLY A 51 12.68 8.71 6.74
CA GLY A 51 14.00 9.31 6.56
C GLY A 51 14.02 10.49 5.59
N LEU A 52 13.10 10.53 4.62
CA LEU A 52 12.92 11.68 3.71
C LEU A 52 12.08 12.79 4.35
N ASN A 53 10.99 12.42 5.02
CA ASN A 53 10.11 13.36 5.73
C ASN A 53 9.26 12.62 6.77
N ALA A 54 9.64 12.71 8.04
CA ALA A 54 8.90 12.11 9.16
C ALA A 54 7.49 12.71 9.36
N GLY A 55 7.23 13.91 8.82
CA GLY A 55 5.93 14.56 8.84
C GLY A 55 5.06 14.27 7.60
N ALA A 56 5.50 13.37 6.70
CA ALA A 56 4.72 13.03 5.52
C ALA A 56 3.42 12.31 5.90
N VAL A 57 2.33 12.68 5.24
CA VAL A 57 1.05 11.97 5.33
C VAL A 57 1.18 10.65 4.56
N LEU A 58 1.20 9.53 5.29
CA LEU A 58 1.23 8.20 4.67
C LEU A 58 -0.19 7.66 4.55
N ILE A 59 -0.65 7.47 3.32
CA ILE A 59 -1.96 6.91 2.98
C ILE A 59 -1.76 5.46 2.58
N LEU A 60 -2.14 4.55 3.46
CA LEU A 60 -2.16 3.12 3.16
C LEU A 60 -3.39 2.83 2.31
N THR A 61 -3.15 2.35 1.09
CA THR A 61 -4.17 2.00 0.12
C THR A 61 -3.82 0.65 -0.52
N GLY A 62 -4.37 0.33 -1.69
CA GLY A 62 -4.32 -1.00 -2.27
C GLY A 62 -5.74 -1.49 -2.54
N GLY A 63 -5.95 -2.80 -2.41
CA GLY A 63 -7.30 -3.36 -2.33
C GLY A 63 -7.99 -2.92 -1.03
N GLU A 64 -8.06 -3.82 -0.05
CA GLU A 64 -8.46 -3.47 1.31
C GLU A 64 -7.21 -3.56 2.22
N PRO A 65 -6.66 -2.41 2.67
CA PRO A 65 -5.45 -2.39 3.51
C PRO A 65 -5.52 -3.33 4.73
N LEU A 66 -6.70 -3.48 5.35
CA LEU A 66 -6.89 -4.32 6.53
C LEU A 66 -6.91 -5.83 6.21
N MET A 67 -7.00 -6.21 4.94
CA MET A 67 -6.89 -7.61 4.49
C MET A 67 -5.42 -8.07 4.36
N ARG A 68 -4.45 -7.17 4.56
CA ARG A 68 -3.03 -7.50 4.56
C ARG A 68 -2.64 -8.21 5.86
N GLY A 69 -2.53 -9.53 5.80
CA GLY A 69 -2.00 -10.39 6.87
C GLY A 69 -0.86 -11.25 6.35
#